data_AF-A0A0J8DB48-F1
#
_entry.id   AF-A0A0J8DB48-F1
#
_cell.length_a   1.000
_cell.length_b   1.000
_cell.length_c   1.000
_cell.angle_alpha   90.00
_cell.angle_beta   90.00
_cell.angle_gamma   90.00
#
_symmetry.space_group_name_H-M   'P 1'
#
loop_
_entity.id
_entity.type
_entity.pdbx_description
1 polymer ?
#
loop_
_entity_poly.entity_id
_entity_poly.type
_entity_poly.pdbx_seq_one_letter_code
_entity_poly.pdbx_strand_id
1 'polypeptide(L)'
;MLSPEKLKMLRLVHGVTLQNVGDEMGVSKNYISMIENRKVSLSEEQYHKLVDAIYAAHRKKNSKQEDVEENIEAVKEEMTKKKTTTKKTTKK
;
A
#
# COMPACT_ATOMS: atom_id res chain seq x y z
N MET A 1 25.41 0.56 5.62
CA MET A 1 24.02 0.04 5.61
C MET A 1 23.26 0.60 6.81
N LEU A 2 21.95 0.82 6.67
CA LEU A 2 21.09 1.14 7.82
C LEU A 2 21.03 -0.05 8.79
N SER A 3 20.85 0.24 10.09
CA SER A 3 20.56 -0.82 11.06
C SER A 3 19.18 -1.43 10.78
N PRO A 4 18.92 -2.69 11.19
CA PRO A 4 17.61 -3.32 11.03
C PRO A 4 16.43 -2.51 11.60
N GLU A 5 16.68 -1.79 12.69
CA GLU A 5 15.70 -0.91 13.31
C GLU A 5 15.41 0.33 12.45
N LYS A 6 16.43 0.91 11.81
CA LYS A 6 16.25 1.99 10.83
C LYS A 6 15.52 1.51 9.58
N LEU A 7 15.76 0.28 9.13
CA LEU A 7 15.00 -0.33 8.01
C LEU A 7 13.52 -0.50 8.36
N LYS A 8 13.22 -0.97 9.57
CA LYS A 8 11.85 -1.04 10.08
C LYS A 8 11.19 0.35 10.13
N MET A 9 11.89 1.37 10.63
CA MET A 9 11.38 2.73 10.63
C MET A 9 11.11 3.24 9.20
N LEU A 10 12.03 3.02 8.25
CA LEU A 10 11.84 3.39 6.85
C LEU A 10 10.55 2.79 6.29
N ARG A 11 10.34 1.49 6.51
CA ARG A 11 9.11 0.79 6.09
C ARG A 11 7.85 1.41 6.70
N LEU A 12 7.89 1.73 7.99
CA LEU A 12 6.75 2.31 8.72
C LEU A 12 6.43 3.73 8.27
N VAL A 13 7.45 4.57 8.02
CA VAL A 13 7.29 5.94 7.49
C VAL A 13 6.63 5.93 6.11
N HIS A 14 7.00 4.97 5.26
CA HIS A 14 6.35 4.77 3.96
C HIS A 14 4.99 4.06 4.04
N GLY A 15 4.55 3.66 5.24
CA GLY A 15 3.25 3.04 5.47
C GLY A 15 3.05 1.72 4.73
N VAL A 16 4.13 1.00 4.38
CA VAL A 16 4.03 -0.28 3.67
C VAL A 16 4.06 -1.46 4.64
N THR A 17 3.31 -2.51 4.32
CA THR A 17 3.26 -3.71 5.16
C THR A 17 4.44 -4.63 4.89
N LEU A 18 4.74 -5.53 5.84
CA LEU A 18 5.72 -6.59 5.64
C LEU A 18 5.39 -7.48 4.43
N GLN A 19 4.09 -7.68 4.17
CA GLN A 19 3.62 -8.46 3.03
C GLN A 19 3.99 -7.76 1.72
N ASN A 20 3.73 -6.45 1.59
CA ASN A 20 4.05 -5.73 0.36
C ASN A 20 5.55 -5.78 0.03
N VAL A 21 6.40 -5.60 1.05
CA VAL A 21 7.85 -5.70 0.86
C VAL A 21 8.27 -7.13 0.48
N GLY A 22 7.67 -8.14 1.11
CA GLY A 22 7.88 -9.54 0.77
C GLY A 22 7.50 -9.85 -0.68
N ASP A 23 6.35 -9.36 -1.12
CA ASP A 23 5.84 -9.53 -2.49
C ASP A 23 6.78 -8.89 -3.53
N GLU A 24 7.29 -7.68 -3.26
CA GLU A 24 8.26 -7.02 -4.14
C GLU A 24 9.62 -7.73 -4.20
N MET A 25 10.07 -8.32 -3.08
CA MET A 25 11.34 -9.05 -3.02
C MET A 25 11.22 -10.51 -3.47
N GLY A 26 10.01 -11.05 -3.60
CA GLY A 26 9.77 -12.48 -3.82
C GLY A 26 10.10 -13.37 -2.61
N VAL A 27 9.95 -12.84 -1.39
CA VAL A 27 10.24 -13.55 -0.13
C VAL A 27 9.05 -13.53 0.82
N SER A 28 9.04 -14.40 1.82
CA SER A 28 7.95 -14.41 2.80
C SER A 28 7.97 -13.15 3.69
N LYS A 29 6.78 -12.69 4.12
CA LYS A 29 6.66 -11.62 5.14
C LYS A 29 7.43 -11.93 6.43
N ASN A 30 7.55 -13.22 6.77
CA ASN A 30 8.26 -13.66 7.97
C ASN A 30 9.77 -13.43 7.82
N TYR A 31 10.31 -13.60 6.62
CA TYR A 31 11.71 -13.30 6.34
C TYR A 31 12.02 -11.81 6.56
N ILE A 32 11.16 -10.91 6.06
CA ILE A 32 11.28 -9.47 6.32
C ILE A 32 11.23 -9.17 7.83
N SER A 33 10.29 -9.81 8.55
CA SER A 33 10.20 -9.69 10.01
C SER A 33 11.49 -10.17 10.72
N MET A 34 12.09 -11.27 10.28
CA MET A 34 13.34 -11.78 10.85
C MET A 34 14.50 -10.80 10.63
N ILE A 35 14.58 -10.19 9.46
CA ILE A 35 15.55 -9.13 9.17
C ILE A 35 15.37 -7.95 10.13
N GLU A 36 14.15 -7.38 10.20
CA GLU A 36 13.86 -6.21 11.03
C GLU A 36 14.11 -6.45 12.53
N ASN A 37 13.90 -7.67 12.99
CA ASN A 37 14.12 -8.08 14.38
C ASN A 37 15.52 -8.67 14.63
N ARG A 38 16.48 -8.43 13.73
CA ARG A 38 17.90 -8.83 13.87
C ARG A 38 18.14 -10.34 13.99
N LYS A 39 17.17 -11.16 13.57
CA LYS A 39 17.29 -12.63 13.58
C LYS A 39 18.06 -13.16 12.37
N VAL A 40 18.18 -12.36 11.31
CA VAL A 40 18.90 -12.69 10.08
C VAL A 40 19.79 -11.51 9.70
N SER A 41 21.04 -11.80 9.35
CA SER A 41 21.96 -10.84 8.75
C SER A 41 21.67 -10.68 7.25
N LEU A 42 21.69 -9.43 6.78
CA LEU A 42 21.58 -9.09 5.37
C LEU A 42 22.96 -9.05 4.72
N SER A 43 23.08 -9.60 3.51
CA SER A 43 24.17 -9.22 2.61
C SER A 43 23.94 -7.82 2.04
N GLU A 44 24.97 -7.23 1.43
CA GLU A 44 24.85 -5.93 0.76
C GLU A 44 23.81 -5.93 -0.37
N GLU A 45 23.83 -6.97 -1.20
CA GLU A 45 22.85 -7.13 -2.27
C GLU A 45 21.42 -7.22 -1.73
N GLN A 46 21.21 -7.99 -0.65
CA GLN A 46 19.89 -8.10 -0.02
C GLN A 46 19.44 -6.80 0.62
N TYR A 47 20.37 -6.02 1.19
CA TYR A 47 20.08 -4.70 1.72
C TYR A 47 19.54 -3.77 0.64
N HIS A 48 20.19 -3.71 -0.53
CA HIS A 48 19.71 -2.91 -1.65
C HIS A 48 18.33 -3.37 -2.14
N LYS A 49 18.16 -4.69 -2.34
CA LYS A 49 16.86 -5.28 -2.72
C LYS A 49 15.74 -4.90 -1.74
N LEU A 50 16.01 -4.91 -0.44
CA LEU A 50 15.04 -4.54 0.58
C LEU A 50 14.65 -3.06 0.51
N VAL A 51 15.62 -2.17 0.36
CA VAL A 51 15.37 -0.72 0.24
C VAL A 51 14.56 -0.43 -1.03
N ASP A 52 14.96 -0.99 -2.17
CA ASP A 52 14.27 -0.82 -3.44
C ASP A 52 12.84 -1.36 -3.38
N ALA A 53 12.64 -2.51 -2.72
CA ALA A 53 11.33 -3.10 -2.49
C ALA A 53 10.42 -2.21 -1.62
N ILE A 54 10.95 -1.57 -0.59
CA ILE A 54 10.17 -0.62 0.24
C ILE A 54 9.66 0.55 -0.61
N TYR A 55 10.53 1.14 -1.43
CA TYR A 55 10.12 2.23 -2.32
C TYR A 55 9.18 1.78 -3.44
N ALA A 56 9.40 0.59 -4.01
CA ALA A 56 8.51 0.03 -5.03
C ALA A 56 7.11 -0.25 -4.45
N ALA A 57 7.04 -0.87 -3.26
CA ALA A 57 5.80 -1.11 -2.55
C ALA A 57 5.06 0.21 -2.23
N HIS A 58 5.80 1.25 -1.84
CA HIS A 58 5.22 2.56 -1.55
C HIS A 58 4.62 3.20 -2.81
N ARG A 59 5.36 3.19 -3.93
CA ARG A 59 4.85 3.70 -5.21
C ARG A 59 3.58 2.98 -5.66
N LYS A 60 3.57 1.64 -5.60
CA LYS A 60 2.39 0.83 -5.96
C LYS A 60 1.20 1.04 -5.03
N LYS A 61 1.45 1.41 -3.76
CA LYS A 61 0.38 1.74 -2.82
C LYS A 61 -0.25 3.09 -3.16
N ASN A 62 0.55 4.09 -3.47
CA ASN A 62 0.06 5.43 -3.81
C ASN A 62 -0.68 5.45 -5.14
N SER A 63 -0.18 4.74 -6.17
CA SER A 63 -0.88 4.66 -7.47
C SER A 63 -2.28 4.06 -7.34
N LYS A 64 -2.43 3.00 -6.53
CA LYS A 64 -3.74 2.39 -6.24
C LYS A 64 -4.64 3.31 -5.42
N GLN A 65 -4.08 4.23 -4.64
CA GLN A 65 -4.87 5.16 -3.84
C GLN A 65 -5.44 6.27 -4.73
N GLU A 66 -4.66 6.76 -5.69
CA GLU A 66 -5.15 7.67 -6.75
C GLU A 66 -6.28 7.03 -7.57
N ASP A 67 -6.11 5.77 -8.01
CA ASP A 67 -7.14 5.03 -8.76
C ASP A 67 -8.46 4.85 -7.97
N VAL A 68 -8.36 4.71 -6.64
CA VAL A 68 -9.52 4.53 -5.76
C VAL A 68 -10.22 5.86 -5.50
N GLU A 69 -9.47 6.94 -5.32
CA GLU A 69 -10.02 8.29 -5.13
C GLU A 69 -10.83 8.74 -6.36
N GLU A 70 -10.30 8.54 -7.57
CA GLU A 70 -11.00 8.85 -8.83
C GLU A 70 -12.31 8.05 -8.99
N ASN A 71 -12.29 6.74 -8.65
CA ASN A 71 -13.48 5.90 -8.70
C ASN A 71 -14.53 6.29 -7.65
N ILE A 72 -14.13 6.70 -6.44
CA ILE A 72 -15.05 7.15 -5.39
C ILE A 72 -15.74 8.47 -5.80
N GLU A 73 -15.01 9.38 -6.44
CA GLU A 73 -15.57 10.63 -6.96
C GLU A 73 -16.59 10.38 -8.08
N ALA A 74 -16.26 9.50 -9.03
CA ALA A 74 -17.19 9.09 -10.09
C ALA A 74 -18.49 8.48 -9.53
N VAL A 75 -18.39 7.59 -8.52
CA VAL A 75 -19.57 6.99 -7.87
C VAL A 75 -20.40 8.01 -7.10
N LYS A 76 -19.76 9.00 -6.44
CA LYS A 76 -20.48 10.09 -5.76
C LYS A 76 -21.24 10.97 -6.75
N GLU A 77 -20.66 11.32 -7.88
CA GLU A 77 -21.35 12.10 -8.92
C GLU A 77 -22.57 11.35 -9.49
N GLU A 78 -22.43 10.06 -9.77
CA GLU A 78 -23.53 9.18 -10.22
C GLU A 78 -24.70 9.14 -9.22
N MET A 79 -24.40 9.08 -7.92
CA MET A 79 -25.42 9.05 -6.86
C MET A 79 -26.18 10.37 -6.69
N THR A 80 -25.57 11.51 -7.02
CA THR A 80 -26.26 12.82 -6.97
C THR A 80 -27.24 13.02 -8.12
N LYS A 81 -26.95 12.45 -9.30
CA LYS A 81 -27.82 12.54 -10.51
C LYS A 81 -29.07 11.67 -10.44
N LYS A 82 -29.08 10.57 -9.66
CA LYS A 82 -30.24 9.65 -9.52
C LYS A 82 -31.32 10.09 -8.53
N LYS A 83 -31.09 11.12 -7.69
CA LYS A 83 -32.09 11.60 -6.70
C LYS A 83 -33.22 12.47 -7.29
N THR A 84 -33.14 12.87 -8.56
CA THR A 84 -34.11 13.80 -9.17
C THR A 84 -35.28 13.15 -9.92
N THR A 85 -35.29 11.83 -10.17
CA THR A 85 -36.33 11.20 -11.03
C THR A 85 -37.35 10.30 -10.33
N THR A 86 -37.44 10.29 -8.99
CA THR A 86 -38.50 9.56 -8.25
C THR A 86 -39.37 10.46 -7.39
N LYS A 87 -39.94 11.52 -7.98
CA LYS A 87 -41.09 12.25 -7.41
C LYS A 87 -42.08 12.70 -8.49
N LYS A 88 -42.93 11.77 -8.93
CA LYS A 88 -44.22 11.98 -9.62
C LYS A 88 -44.77 10.57 -9.88
N THR A 89 -45.94 10.13 -9.44
CA THR A 89 -47.27 10.75 -9.48
C THR A 89 -48.26 9.99 -8.59
N THR A 90 -48.92 10.72 -7.68
CA THR A 90 -50.39 10.83 -7.44
C THR A 90 -51.34 9.64 -7.68
N LYS A 91 -52.03 9.25 -6.59
CA LYS A 91 -53.48 9.44 -6.32
C LYS A 91 -54.47 8.90 -7.36
N LYS A 92 -55.19 7.82 -7.04
CA LYS A 92 -56.65 7.80 -6.83
C LYS A 92 -57.10 6.47 -6.25
#